data_AF-A0A3D2VMC0-F1
#
_entry.id   AF-A0A3D2VMC0-F1
#
_cell.length_a   1.000
_cell.length_b   1.000
_cell.length_c   1.000
_cell.angle_alpha   90.00
_cell.angle_beta   90.00
_cell.angle_gamma   90.00
#
_symmetry.space_group_name_H-M   'P 1'
#
loop_
_entity.id
_entity.type
_entity.pdbx_description
1 polymer ?
#
loop_
_entity_poly.entity_id
_entity_poly.type
_entity_poly.pdbx_seq_one_letter_code
_entity_poly.pdbx_strand_id
1 'polypeptide(L)'
;ARTSYFPALRAVVTYAAHTFPAAVLGHPEGTVLEAASDVPALVMLGTEDGTMKRSISRYPGKDAGWNPVIQTFEEGIPAGRDDAWLVVWEGANHFGMGYPLDPTCARGFLDADPTMDAELTRTDMTRVIVDFLNCYVRDDSSAESSLQQLQSNPPLTVKEVRRR
;
A
#
# COMPACT_ATOMS: atom_id res chain seq x y z
N ALA A 1 -9.03 -9.48 -4.51
CA ALA A 1 -8.38 -10.70 -4.02
C ALA A 1 -9.39 -11.48 -3.20
N ARG A 2 -9.85 -12.62 -3.72
CA ARG A 2 -10.86 -13.48 -3.08
C ARG A 2 -10.53 -14.95 -3.32
N THR A 3 -10.54 -15.79 -2.28
CA THR A 3 -10.30 -17.23 -2.41
C THR A 3 -11.43 -17.94 -3.18
N SER A 4 -12.64 -17.37 -3.19
CA SER A 4 -13.76 -17.86 -4.00
C SER A 4 -13.49 -17.85 -5.51
N TYR A 5 -12.61 -16.97 -5.97
CA TYR A 5 -12.17 -16.91 -7.37
C TYR A 5 -10.83 -17.63 -7.60
N PHE A 6 -9.92 -17.57 -6.62
CA PHE A 6 -8.61 -18.22 -6.69
C PHE A 6 -8.31 -18.92 -5.35
N PRO A 7 -8.67 -20.21 -5.20
CA PRO A 7 -8.56 -20.91 -3.92
C PRO A 7 -7.14 -21.00 -3.34
N ALA A 8 -6.11 -20.89 -4.19
CA ALA A 8 -4.71 -20.92 -3.78
C ALA A 8 -4.17 -19.55 -3.31
N LEU A 9 -5.00 -18.49 -3.30
CA LEU A 9 -4.57 -17.17 -2.85
C LEU A 9 -4.35 -17.19 -1.33
N ARG A 10 -3.17 -16.73 -0.89
CA ARG A 10 -2.78 -16.76 0.53
C ARG A 10 -2.58 -15.38 1.14
N ALA A 11 -2.17 -14.39 0.35
CA ALA A 11 -1.96 -13.02 0.80
C ALA A 11 -1.90 -12.06 -0.40
N VAL A 12 -1.95 -10.76 -0.14
CA VAL A 12 -1.83 -9.70 -1.15
C VAL A 12 -0.83 -8.65 -0.67
N VAL A 13 0.01 -8.16 -1.59
CA VAL A 13 0.95 -7.05 -1.36
C VAL A 13 0.70 -6.00 -2.42
N THR A 14 0.59 -4.73 -2.04
CA THR A 14 0.38 -3.61 -2.95
C THR A 14 1.21 -2.39 -2.56
N TYR A 15 1.57 -1.58 -3.54
CA TYR A 15 2.22 -0.28 -3.34
C TYR A 15 1.53 0.76 -4.22
N ALA A 16 1.18 1.91 -3.64
CA ALA A 16 0.51 3.03 -4.32
C ALA A 16 -0.77 2.66 -5.10
N ALA A 17 -1.39 1.52 -4.76
CA ALA A 17 -2.60 1.02 -5.43
C ALA A 17 -3.84 1.28 -4.57
N HIS A 18 -4.96 1.58 -5.23
CA HIS A 18 -6.23 1.83 -4.57
C HIS A 18 -7.41 1.22 -5.34
N THR A 19 -8.54 1.06 -4.67
CA THR A 19 -9.76 0.47 -5.22
C THR A 19 -10.84 1.49 -5.55
N PHE A 20 -10.50 2.78 -5.57
CA PHE A 20 -11.37 3.80 -6.16
C PHE A 20 -11.54 3.53 -7.66
N PRO A 21 -12.77 3.29 -8.14
CA PRO A 21 -13.02 3.02 -9.55
C PRO A 21 -12.88 4.31 -10.36
N ALA A 22 -12.46 4.17 -11.61
CA ALA A 22 -12.49 5.28 -12.55
C ALA A 22 -13.94 5.74 -12.78
N ALA A 23 -14.17 7.06 -12.83
CA ALA A 23 -15.51 7.64 -13.00
C ALA A 23 -16.29 7.10 -14.21
N VAL A 24 -15.57 6.76 -15.30
CA VAL A 24 -16.15 6.15 -16.52
C VAL A 24 -16.85 4.82 -16.27
N LEU A 25 -16.55 4.12 -15.17
CA LEU A 25 -17.19 2.86 -14.80
C LEU A 25 -18.58 3.07 -14.15
N GLY A 26 -19.00 4.32 -13.91
CA GLY A 26 -20.37 4.64 -13.50
C GLY A 26 -20.71 4.35 -12.03
N HIS A 27 -19.71 4.09 -11.18
CA HIS A 27 -19.93 3.96 -9.74
C HIS A 27 -20.29 5.32 -9.10
N PRO A 28 -21.07 5.33 -8.01
CA PRO A 28 -21.29 6.54 -7.22
C PRO A 28 -19.96 7.19 -6.79
N GLU A 29 -19.96 8.52 -6.70
CA GLU A 29 -18.80 9.26 -6.21
C GLU A 29 -18.41 8.81 -4.80
N GLY A 30 -17.10 8.67 -4.56
CA GLY A 30 -16.58 8.20 -3.28
C GLY A 30 -16.64 6.69 -3.07
N THR A 31 -17.11 5.90 -4.05
CA THR A 31 -17.10 4.43 -3.94
C THR A 31 -15.68 3.90 -3.72
N VAL A 32 -15.49 3.09 -2.67
CA VAL A 32 -14.30 2.27 -2.46
C VAL A 32 -14.69 0.82 -2.73
N LEU A 33 -14.08 0.19 -3.74
CA LEU A 33 -14.39 -1.21 -4.04
C LEU A 33 -13.71 -2.12 -3.01
N GLU A 34 -14.42 -3.17 -2.63
CA GLU A 34 -13.89 -4.16 -1.70
C GLU A 34 -12.69 -4.93 -2.32
N ALA A 35 -11.65 -5.14 -1.52
CA ALA A 35 -10.47 -5.93 -1.86
C ALA A 35 -10.02 -6.79 -0.67
N ALA A 36 -9.17 -7.78 -0.96
CA ALA A 36 -8.58 -8.72 0.01
C ALA A 36 -9.59 -9.23 1.07
N SER A 37 -10.77 -9.66 0.62
CA SER A 37 -11.92 -9.89 1.49
C SER A 37 -11.72 -11.02 2.48
N ASP A 38 -10.89 -12.00 2.12
CA ASP A 38 -10.66 -13.25 2.84
C ASP A 38 -9.19 -13.69 2.86
N VAL A 39 -8.25 -12.80 2.52
CA VAL A 39 -6.81 -13.07 2.57
C VAL A 39 -6.03 -11.89 3.18
N PRO A 40 -4.96 -12.14 3.96
CA PRO A 40 -4.11 -11.09 4.52
C PRO A 40 -3.66 -10.07 3.47
N ALA A 41 -3.54 -8.80 3.88
CA ALA A 41 -3.21 -7.71 2.97
C ALA A 41 -2.10 -6.82 3.53
N LEU A 42 -1.07 -6.57 2.73
CA LEU A 42 -0.08 -5.52 2.95
C LEU A 42 -0.31 -4.40 1.93
N VAL A 43 -0.75 -3.25 2.42
CA VAL A 43 -0.98 -2.03 1.64
C VAL A 43 0.13 -1.04 1.97
N MET A 44 0.80 -0.54 0.94
CA MET A 44 1.92 0.39 1.11
C MET A 44 1.76 1.63 0.25
N LEU A 45 2.33 2.74 0.72
CA LEU A 45 2.41 4.00 -0.02
C LEU A 45 3.56 4.86 0.49
N GLY A 46 3.97 5.85 -0.29
CA GLY A 46 4.97 6.84 0.11
C GLY A 46 4.36 8.21 0.43
N THR A 47 5.01 9.00 1.28
CA THR A 47 4.56 10.37 1.61
C THR A 47 4.79 11.37 0.46
N GLU A 48 5.67 11.04 -0.48
CA GLU A 48 6.01 11.83 -1.66
C GLU A 48 5.41 11.27 -2.94
N ASP A 49 4.24 10.63 -2.86
CA ASP A 49 3.47 10.22 -4.03
C ASP A 49 3.01 11.44 -4.85
N GLY A 50 3.84 11.88 -5.80
CA GLY A 50 3.58 13.05 -6.63
C GLY A 50 2.50 12.77 -7.67
N THR A 51 2.42 11.53 -8.16
CA THR A 51 1.39 11.11 -9.12
C THR A 51 0.00 11.30 -8.52
N MET A 52 -0.20 10.88 -7.27
CA MET A 52 -1.46 11.05 -6.55
C MET A 52 -1.74 12.50 -6.22
N LYS A 53 -0.76 13.24 -5.66
CA LYS A 53 -0.91 14.67 -5.36
C LYS A 53 -1.36 15.46 -6.59
N ARG A 54 -0.77 15.21 -7.77
CA ARG A 54 -1.14 15.87 -9.04
C ARG A 54 -2.41 15.32 -9.68
N SER A 55 -2.91 14.19 -9.23
CA SER A 55 -4.14 13.56 -9.73
C SER A 55 -5.35 13.79 -8.83
N ILE A 56 -5.23 14.57 -7.74
CA ILE A 56 -6.30 14.80 -6.76
C ILE A 56 -7.58 15.38 -7.38
N SER A 57 -7.46 16.15 -8.48
CA SER A 57 -8.61 16.71 -9.21
C SER A 57 -9.55 15.65 -9.79
N ARG A 58 -9.14 14.38 -9.83
CA ARG A 58 -9.99 13.24 -10.22
C ARG A 58 -10.94 12.80 -9.11
N TYR A 59 -10.80 13.33 -7.91
CA TYR A 59 -11.58 13.01 -6.72
C TYR A 59 -12.23 14.29 -6.19
N PRO A 60 -13.38 14.71 -6.75
CA PRO A 60 -14.03 15.94 -6.34
C PRO A 60 -14.37 15.92 -4.83
N GLY A 61 -14.32 17.09 -4.21
CA GLY A 61 -14.59 17.23 -2.77
C GLY A 61 -13.52 16.66 -1.83
N LYS A 62 -12.39 16.17 -2.34
CA LYS A 62 -11.26 15.70 -1.51
C LYS A 62 -10.19 16.78 -1.37
N ASP A 63 -9.59 16.87 -0.19
CA ASP A 63 -8.53 17.83 0.13
C ASP A 63 -7.12 17.25 -0.08
N ALA A 64 -6.10 18.07 0.18
CA ALA A 64 -4.70 17.69 0.00
C ALA A 64 -4.19 16.63 0.99
N GLY A 65 -4.89 16.39 2.10
CA GLY A 65 -4.55 15.37 3.09
C GLY A 65 -5.19 14.01 2.80
N TRP A 66 -6.17 13.97 1.90
CA TRP A 66 -6.87 12.75 1.51
C TRP A 66 -6.01 11.85 0.62
N ASN A 67 -6.04 10.54 0.88
CA ASN A 67 -5.29 9.54 0.12
C ASN A 67 -6.16 8.30 -0.19
N PRO A 68 -6.35 7.92 -1.46
CA PRO A 68 -7.20 6.79 -1.83
C PRO A 68 -6.61 5.42 -1.45
N VAL A 69 -5.30 5.32 -1.28
CA VAL A 69 -4.65 4.08 -0.80
C VAL A 69 -4.99 3.87 0.66
N ILE A 70 -4.92 4.94 1.49
CA ILE A 70 -5.37 4.88 2.88
C ILE A 70 -6.86 4.53 2.94
N GLN A 71 -7.69 5.14 2.11
CA GLN A 71 -9.13 4.85 2.08
C GLN A 71 -9.44 3.41 1.61
N THR A 72 -8.65 2.88 0.69
CA THR A 72 -8.72 1.45 0.33
C THR A 72 -8.39 0.57 1.51
N PHE A 73 -7.36 0.93 2.29
CA PHE A 73 -7.04 0.25 3.52
C PHE A 73 -8.16 0.37 4.55
N GLU A 74 -8.77 1.53 4.77
CA GLU A 74 -9.79 1.71 5.81
C GLU A 74 -11.16 1.11 5.44
N GLU A 75 -11.60 1.28 4.20
CA GLU A 75 -12.97 0.99 3.75
C GLU A 75 -13.06 -0.19 2.77
N GLY A 76 -12.01 -0.39 1.96
CA GLY A 76 -11.99 -1.42 0.93
C GLY A 76 -11.63 -2.81 1.46
N ILE A 77 -10.87 -2.91 2.55
CA ILE A 77 -10.48 -4.19 3.14
C ILE A 77 -11.40 -4.45 4.37
N PRO A 78 -12.04 -5.62 4.50
CA PRO A 78 -12.85 -5.92 5.69
C PRO A 78 -12.04 -5.87 6.98
N ALA A 79 -12.61 -5.28 8.04
CA ALA A 79 -12.00 -5.22 9.37
C ALA A 79 -12.17 -6.52 10.17
N GLY A 80 -11.43 -6.65 11.28
CA GLY A 80 -11.71 -7.65 12.32
C GLY A 80 -10.96 -8.98 12.15
N ARG A 81 -9.94 -8.99 11.29
CA ARG A 81 -9.09 -10.16 11.04
C ARG A 81 -7.66 -9.99 11.57
N ASP A 82 -7.27 -8.77 11.95
CA ASP A 82 -5.93 -8.46 12.45
C ASP A 82 -4.80 -8.93 11.51
N ASP A 83 -5.07 -8.88 10.20
CA ASP A 83 -4.20 -9.36 9.14
C ASP A 83 -4.10 -8.39 7.94
N ALA A 84 -4.68 -7.19 8.09
CA ALA A 84 -4.50 -6.09 7.16
C ALA A 84 -3.49 -5.09 7.73
N TRP A 85 -2.41 -4.86 6.98
CA TRP A 85 -1.32 -3.96 7.31
C TRP A 85 -1.28 -2.77 6.36
N LEU A 86 -1.11 -1.58 6.93
CA LEU A 86 -0.74 -0.37 6.19
C LEU A 86 0.68 0.02 6.57
N VAL A 87 1.56 0.26 5.60
CA VAL A 87 2.90 0.84 5.83
C VAL A 87 3.09 2.07 4.95
N VAL A 88 3.30 3.22 5.59
CA VAL A 88 3.58 4.49 4.94
C VAL A 88 5.09 4.73 4.99
N TRP A 89 5.72 4.84 3.83
CA TRP A 89 7.16 5.08 3.68
C TRP A 89 7.44 6.58 3.66
N GLU A 90 8.22 7.06 4.64
CA GLU A 90 8.64 8.46 4.71
C GLU A 90 9.53 8.77 3.50
N GLY A 91 9.20 9.84 2.78
CA GLY A 91 9.97 10.34 1.66
C GLY A 91 9.96 9.49 0.38
N ALA A 92 9.22 8.38 0.36
CA ALA A 92 9.09 7.55 -0.85
C ALA A 92 8.06 8.15 -1.82
N ASN A 93 8.31 8.00 -3.12
CA ASN A 93 7.45 8.49 -4.20
C ASN A 93 6.58 7.37 -4.82
N HIS A 94 5.72 7.70 -5.77
CA HIS A 94 4.73 6.77 -6.36
C HIS A 94 5.37 5.54 -7.02
N PHE A 95 6.54 5.72 -7.65
CA PHE A 95 7.24 4.64 -8.35
C PHE A 95 8.42 4.06 -7.56
N GLY A 96 8.61 4.48 -6.30
CA GLY A 96 9.80 4.16 -5.50
C GLY A 96 10.01 2.69 -5.20
N MET A 97 8.96 1.87 -5.30
CA MET A 97 9.05 0.40 -5.20
C MET A 97 9.79 -0.21 -6.41
N GLY A 98 9.65 0.36 -7.61
CA GLY A 98 10.27 -0.15 -8.83
C GLY A 98 11.73 0.28 -8.97
N TYR A 99 12.59 -0.62 -9.44
CA TYR A 99 13.97 -0.29 -9.77
C TYR A 99 14.51 -1.17 -10.93
N PRO A 100 15.22 -0.60 -11.92
CA PRO A 100 15.40 0.84 -12.15
C PRO A 100 14.07 1.54 -12.45
N LEU A 101 14.06 2.88 -12.39
CA LEU A 101 12.87 3.64 -12.80
C LEU A 101 12.53 3.31 -14.25
N ASP A 102 11.29 2.87 -14.49
CA ASP A 102 10.78 2.64 -15.83
C ASP A 102 10.19 3.94 -16.40
N PRO A 103 10.84 4.58 -17.38
CA PRO A 103 10.36 5.83 -17.96
C PRO A 103 9.09 5.65 -18.81
N THR A 104 8.70 4.41 -19.12
CA THR A 104 7.49 4.10 -19.90
C THR A 104 6.24 3.95 -19.03
N CYS A 105 6.41 3.96 -17.70
CA CYS A 105 5.30 3.90 -16.77
C CYS A 105 4.43 5.17 -16.86
N ALA A 106 3.26 5.01 -17.49
CA ALA A 106 2.15 5.96 -17.61
C ALA A 106 2.48 7.42 -17.28
N ARG A 107 2.28 7.83 -16.03
CA ARG A 107 2.41 9.20 -15.55
C ARG A 107 3.64 9.41 -14.65
N GLY A 108 4.71 8.64 -14.87
CA GLY A 108 5.97 8.76 -14.12
C GLY A 108 6.52 10.19 -14.04
N PHE A 109 6.35 10.97 -15.10
CA PHE A 109 6.75 12.38 -15.15
C PHE A 109 5.97 13.30 -14.19
N LEU A 110 4.87 12.85 -13.60
CA LEU A 110 4.11 13.58 -12.56
C LEU A 110 4.64 13.31 -11.16
N ASP A 111 5.46 12.28 -10.98
CA ASP A 111 5.92 11.90 -9.66
C ASP A 111 6.87 12.94 -9.06
N ALA A 112 7.03 12.89 -7.75
CA ALA A 112 8.02 13.70 -7.05
C ALA A 112 9.34 12.93 -6.95
N ASP A 113 10.44 13.67 -6.76
CA ASP A 113 11.69 13.03 -6.34
C ASP A 113 11.53 12.52 -4.89
N PRO A 114 12.12 11.36 -4.56
CA PRO A 114 12.13 10.89 -3.18
C PRO A 114 12.95 11.84 -2.30
N THR A 115 12.49 12.06 -1.07
CA THR A 115 13.19 12.92 -0.09
C THR A 115 14.01 12.12 0.92
N MET A 116 13.85 10.79 0.91
CA MET A 116 14.67 9.83 1.67
C MET A 116 15.54 8.99 0.72
N ASP A 117 16.52 8.28 1.27
CA ASP A 117 17.35 7.34 0.49
C ASP A 117 16.47 6.23 -0.09
N ALA A 118 16.35 6.23 -1.42
CA ALA A 118 15.48 5.31 -2.13
C ALA A 118 15.99 3.86 -2.08
N GLU A 119 17.31 3.63 -2.02
CA GLU A 119 17.88 2.28 -1.90
C GLU A 119 17.65 1.71 -0.51
N LEU A 120 17.88 2.51 0.54
CA LEU A 120 17.57 2.11 1.91
C LEU A 120 16.06 1.83 2.06
N THR A 121 15.21 2.71 1.52
CA THR A 121 13.76 2.53 1.54
C THR A 121 13.34 1.22 0.87
N ARG A 122 13.88 0.89 -0.32
CA ARG A 122 13.59 -0.39 -0.99
C ARG A 122 14.12 -1.59 -0.21
N THR A 123 15.25 -1.45 0.46
CA THR A 123 15.81 -2.52 1.31
C THR A 123 14.88 -2.83 2.47
N ASP A 124 14.42 -1.81 3.19
CA ASP A 124 13.48 -2.00 4.30
C ASP A 124 12.11 -2.46 3.79
N MET A 125 11.63 -1.95 2.66
CA MET A 125 10.40 -2.42 2.02
C MET A 125 10.48 -3.90 1.66
N THR A 126 11.60 -4.35 1.11
CA THR A 126 11.82 -5.77 0.79
C THR A 126 11.74 -6.63 2.05
N ARG A 127 12.34 -6.19 3.16
CA ARG A 127 12.25 -6.89 4.45
C ARG A 127 10.81 -7.03 4.92
N VAL A 128 10.04 -5.95 4.92
CA VAL A 128 8.63 -5.96 5.32
C VAL A 128 7.80 -6.89 4.43
N ILE A 129 8.00 -6.87 3.11
CA ILE A 129 7.30 -7.77 2.18
C ILE A 129 7.65 -9.23 2.48
N VAL A 130 8.93 -9.54 2.67
CA VAL A 130 9.39 -10.90 2.95
C VAL A 130 8.85 -11.40 4.29
N ASP A 131 8.90 -10.58 5.34
CA ASP A 131 8.36 -10.93 6.66
C ASP A 131 6.84 -11.13 6.60
N PHE A 132 6.12 -10.27 5.89
CA PHE A 132 4.68 -10.43 5.65
C PHE A 132 4.35 -11.75 4.96
N LEU A 133 5.09 -12.10 3.89
CA LEU A 133 4.88 -13.37 3.18
C LEU A 133 5.29 -14.58 4.02
N ASN A 134 6.39 -14.51 4.77
CA ASN A 134 6.79 -15.59 5.67
C ASN A 134 5.74 -15.81 6.77
N CYS A 135 5.23 -14.74 7.37
CA CYS A 135 4.17 -14.80 8.37
C CYS A 135 2.90 -15.45 7.82
N TYR A 136 2.32 -14.91 6.74
CA TYR A 136 0.98 -15.29 6.29
C TYR A 136 0.93 -16.41 5.24
N VAL A 137 2.04 -16.68 4.55
CA VAL A 137 2.10 -17.75 3.53
C VAL A 137 2.82 -18.99 4.07
N ARG A 138 3.82 -18.81 4.94
CA ARG A 138 4.64 -19.91 5.49
C ARG A 138 4.41 -20.19 6.98
N ASP A 139 3.52 -19.45 7.63
CA ASP A 139 3.20 -19.60 9.06
C ASP A 139 4.45 -19.45 9.96
N ASP A 140 5.37 -18.54 9.59
CA ASP A 140 6.61 -18.29 10.33
C ASP A 140 6.43 -17.30 11.48
N SER A 141 6.41 -17.83 12.71
CA SER A 141 6.29 -17.03 13.96
C SER A 141 7.41 -16.01 14.18
N SER A 142 8.61 -16.24 13.61
CA SER A 142 9.70 -15.26 13.72
C SER A 142 9.41 -14.03 12.86
N ALA A 143 8.80 -14.23 11.69
CA ALA A 143 8.37 -13.15 10.82
C ALA A 143 7.20 -12.36 11.42
N GLU A 144 6.26 -13.03 12.11
CA GLU A 144 5.22 -12.35 12.89
C GLU A 144 5.83 -11.40 13.93
N SER A 145 6.84 -11.87 14.66
CA SER A 145 7.55 -11.07 15.65
C SER A 145 8.24 -9.85 15.02
N SER A 146 8.84 -10.00 13.83
CA SER A 146 9.42 -8.89 13.06
C SER A 146 8.37 -7.84 12.68
N LEU A 147 7.17 -8.26 12.25
CA LEU A 147 6.09 -7.33 11.90
C LEU A 147 5.54 -6.59 13.12
N GLN A 148 5.42 -7.26 14.28
CA GLN A 148 5.06 -6.61 15.54
C GLN A 148 6.12 -5.60 15.99
N GLN A 149 7.40 -5.92 15.78
CA GLN A 149 8.51 -5.01 16.03
C GLN A 149 8.48 -3.81 15.10
N LEU A 150 8.18 -3.99 13.80
CA LEU A 150 7.99 -2.91 12.84
C LEU A 150 6.94 -1.90 13.33
N GLN A 151 5.82 -2.37 13.88
CA GLN A 151 4.77 -1.50 14.41
C GLN A 151 5.21 -0.75 15.68
N SER A 152 6.00 -1.39 16.54
CA SER A 152 6.41 -0.83 17.83
C SER A 152 7.64 0.07 17.75
N ASN A 153 8.54 -0.21 16.80
CA ASN A 153 9.81 0.47 16.61
C ASN A 153 10.18 0.52 15.11
N PRO A 154 9.45 1.32 14.31
CA PRO A 154 9.69 1.44 12.88
C PRO A 154 11.06 2.09 12.59
N PRO A 155 11.75 1.70 11.50
CA PRO A 155 12.93 2.41 11.02
C PRO A 155 12.58 3.82 10.53
N LEU A 156 13.59 4.68 10.34
CA LEU A 156 13.41 6.06 9.88
C LEU A 156 12.76 6.18 8.48
N THR A 157 12.84 5.12 7.68
CA THR A 157 12.19 5.01 6.37
C THR A 157 10.68 4.82 6.46
N VAL A 158 10.13 4.56 7.64
CA VAL A 158 8.71 4.29 7.87
C VAL A 158 8.09 5.42 8.68
N LYS A 159 7.10 6.07 8.08
CA LYS A 159 6.30 7.13 8.72
C LYS A 159 5.24 6.57 9.66
N GLU A 160 4.56 5.52 9.21
CA GLU A 160 3.39 5.00 9.90
C GLU A 160 3.19 3.52 9.58
N VAL A 161 2.71 2.78 10.59
CA VAL A 161 2.29 1.39 10.47
C VAL A 161 0.93 1.24 11.15
N ARG A 162 -0.05 0.67 10.44
CA ARG A 162 -1.36 0.29 11.01
C ARG A 162 -1.62 -1.20 10.80
N ARG A 163 -2.34 -1.80 11.74
CA ARG A 163 -2.80 -3.19 11.69
C ARG A 163 -4.26 -3.25 12.16
N ARG A 164 -5.12 -4.03 11.50
CA ARG A 164 -6.53 -4.26 11.88
C ARG A 164 -7.11 -5.55 11.30
#